data_AF-A0A377NEW9-F1
#
_entry.id   AF-A0A377NEW9-F1
#
_cell.length_a   1.000
_cell.length_b   1.000
_cell.length_c   1.000
_cell.angle_alpha   90.00
_cell.angle_beta   90.00
_cell.angle_gamma   90.00
#
_symmetry.space_group_name_H-M   'P 1'
#
loop_
_entity.id
_entity.type
_entity.pdbx_description
1 polymer ?
#
loop_
_entity_poly.entity_id
_entity_poly.type
_entity_poly.pdbx_seq_one_letter_code
_entity_poly.pdbx_strand_id
1 'polypeptide(L)'
;MIFLLVMSFNLLGDGVRDLLDPRLKSGVLLRAQAVTAVDRSHIPAARHSDKALLEVVDLQVNFRSGAHVSAAVKNISFYVAQGECLG
;
A
#
# COMPACT_ATOMS: atom_id res chain seq x y z
N MET A 1 -48.79 -5.66 -0.73
CA MET A 1 -48.62 -4.51 -1.64
C MET A 1 -47.55 -3.54 -1.16
N ILE A 2 -47.62 -3.05 0.09
CA ILE A 2 -46.62 -2.12 0.63
C ILE A 2 -45.17 -2.66 0.61
N PHE A 3 -45.00 -3.98 0.83
CA PHE A 3 -43.69 -4.64 0.79
C PHE A 3 -42.97 -4.49 -0.56
N LEU A 4 -43.69 -4.70 -1.67
CA LEU A 4 -43.13 -4.53 -3.00
C LEU A 4 -42.74 -3.08 -3.25
N LEU A 5 -43.53 -2.12 -2.76
CA LEU A 5 -43.24 -0.70 -2.91
C LEU A 5 -41.97 -0.30 -2.16
N VAL A 6 -41.82 -0.77 -0.93
CA VAL A 6 -40.61 -0.53 -0.11
C VAL A 6 -39.37 -1.15 -0.75
N MET A 7 -39.47 -2.40 -1.22
CA MET A 7 -38.36 -3.06 -1.92
C MET A 7 -38.00 -2.32 -3.21
N SER A 8 -38.98 -1.91 -4.02
CA SER A 8 -38.75 -1.16 -5.25
C SER A 8 -38.08 0.20 -5.02
N PHE A 9 -38.44 0.92 -3.95
CA PHE A 9 -37.82 2.20 -3.65
C PHE A 9 -36.37 2.05 -3.20
N ASN A 10 -36.06 1.03 -2.40
CA ASN A 10 -34.68 0.73 -1.99
C ASN A 10 -33.84 0.32 -3.20
N LEU A 11 -34.35 -0.59 -4.05
CA LEU A 11 -33.67 -1.05 -5.26
C LEU A 11 -33.45 0.09 -6.26
N LEU A 12 -34.41 1.01 -6.41
CA LEU A 12 -34.27 2.19 -7.26
C LEU A 12 -33.21 3.15 -6.74
N GLY A 13 -33.19 3.38 -5.42
CA GLY A 13 -32.19 4.22 -4.77
C GLY A 13 -30.77 3.70 -4.98
N ASP A 14 -30.57 2.40 -4.78
CA ASP A 14 -29.28 1.74 -5.00
C ASP A 14 -28.87 1.77 -6.48
N GLY A 15 -29.79 1.48 -7.42
CA GLY A 15 -29.50 1.55 -8.85
C GLY A 15 -29.13 2.96 -9.36
N VAL A 16 -29.79 4.00 -8.83
CA VAL A 16 -29.45 5.39 -9.13
C VAL A 16 -28.09 5.76 -8.53
N ARG A 17 -27.83 5.35 -7.28
CA ARG A 17 -26.54 5.55 -6.62
C ARG A 17 -25.41 4.88 -7.40
N ASP A 18 -25.61 3.65 -7.88
CA ASP A 18 -24.61 2.90 -8.61
C ASP A 18 -24.32 3.50 -10.00
N LEU A 19 -25.34 4.02 -10.69
CA LEU A 19 -25.16 4.73 -11.97
C LEU A 19 -24.44 6.08 -11.81
N LEU A 20 -24.64 6.73 -10.66
CA LEU A 20 -24.03 8.00 -10.30
C LEU A 20 -22.69 7.84 -9.60
N ASP A 21 -22.35 6.66 -9.07
CA ASP A 21 -21.09 6.44 -8.37
C ASP A 21 -19.92 6.49 -9.38
N PRO A 22 -19.09 7.56 -9.35
CA PRO A 22 -17.96 7.69 -10.25
C PRO A 22 -16.92 6.57 -10.05
N ARG A 23 -16.97 5.83 -8.93
CA ARG A 23 -16.08 4.70 -8.62
C ARG A 23 -16.32 3.50 -9.54
N LEU A 24 -17.57 3.24 -9.97
CA LEU A 24 -17.89 2.16 -10.92
C LEU A 24 -17.58 2.58 -12.37
N LYS A 25 -17.87 3.83 -12.75
CA LYS A 25 -17.56 4.37 -14.10
C LYS A 25 -16.06 4.45 -14.39
N SER A 26 -15.23 4.58 -13.37
CA SER A 26 -13.76 4.67 -13.50
C SER A 26 -13.05 3.31 -13.49
N GLY A 27 -13.79 2.19 -13.47
CA GLY A 27 -13.17 0.85 -13.48
C GLY A 27 -12.34 0.55 -12.24
N VAL A 28 -12.62 1.23 -11.12
CA VAL A 28 -11.88 1.08 -9.86
C VAL A 28 -12.41 -0.13 -9.10
N LEU A 29 -12.30 -1.31 -9.74
CA LEU A 29 -12.02 -2.55 -9.03
C LEU A 29 -10.52 -2.65 -8.71
N LEU A 30 -9.86 -1.53 -8.45
CA LEU A 30 -8.51 -1.54 -7.94
C LEU A 30 -8.63 -1.91 -6.47
N ARG A 31 -8.25 -3.16 -6.16
CA ARG A 31 -7.90 -3.60 -4.81
C ARG A 31 -7.13 -2.49 -4.12
N ALA A 32 -7.37 -2.27 -2.82
CA ALA A 32 -6.57 -1.36 -2.02
C ALA A 32 -5.07 -1.62 -2.31
N GLN A 33 -4.41 -0.62 -2.89
CA GLN A 33 -3.03 -0.69 -3.34
C GLN A 33 -2.23 0.38 -2.61
N ALA A 34 -0.93 0.14 -2.47
CA ALA A 34 -0.03 1.14 -1.91
C ALA A 34 -0.09 2.41 -2.75
N VAL A 35 -0.17 3.56 -2.08
CA VAL A 35 -0.16 4.89 -2.72
C VAL A 35 1.18 5.14 -3.44
N THR A 36 2.23 4.39 -3.09
CA THR A 36 3.57 4.46 -3.69
C THR A 36 3.93 3.16 -4.41
N ALA A 37 4.48 3.28 -5.62
CA ALA A 37 5.11 2.16 -6.30
C ALA A 37 6.43 1.81 -5.61
N VAL A 38 6.66 0.52 -5.39
CA VAL A 38 7.94 0.00 -4.89
C VAL A 38 8.80 -0.35 -6.09
N ASP A 39 9.79 0.48 -6.36
CA ASP A 39 10.82 0.20 -7.36
C ASP A 39 12.09 -0.28 -6.64
N ARG A 40 12.44 -1.56 -6.84
CA ARG A 40 13.65 -2.18 -6.28
C ARG A 40 14.50 -2.67 -7.43
N SER A 41 15.56 -1.94 -7.73
CA SER A 41 16.52 -2.31 -8.78
C SER A 41 17.41 -3.49 -8.39
N HIS A 42 17.64 -3.70 -7.09
CA HIS A 42 18.55 -4.72 -6.58
C HIS A 42 18.12 -5.21 -5.19
N ILE A 43 18.26 -6.51 -4.94
CA ILE A 43 18.08 -7.12 -3.62
C ILE A 43 19.47 -7.56 -3.15
N PRO A 44 20.06 -6.92 -2.14
CA PRO A 44 21.39 -7.28 -1.65
C PRO A 44 21.36 -8.63 -0.92
N ALA A 45 22.49 -9.33 -0.95
CA ALA A 45 22.69 -10.55 -0.19
C ALA A 45 22.77 -10.24 1.32
N ALA A 46 22.24 -11.15 2.14
CA ALA A 46 22.41 -11.11 3.59
C ALA A 46 23.89 -11.24 3.94
N ARG A 47 24.37 -10.43 4.89
CA ARG A 47 25.78 -10.42 5.33
C ARG A 47 25.95 -11.07 6.72
N HIS A 48 24.91 -11.15 7.53
CA HIS A 48 24.97 -11.57 8.95
C HIS A 48 23.98 -12.71 9.31
N SER A 49 23.55 -13.50 8.31
CA SER A 49 22.43 -14.45 8.40
C SER A 49 22.44 -15.42 9.60
N ASP A 50 23.61 -15.74 10.17
CA ASP A 50 23.73 -16.74 11.23
C ASP A 50 23.47 -16.19 12.65
N LYS A 51 23.50 -14.87 12.83
CA LYS A 51 23.34 -14.21 14.14
C LYS A 51 22.25 -13.13 14.16
N ALA A 52 21.84 -12.63 12.99
CA ALA A 52 20.85 -11.59 12.86
C ALA A 52 19.43 -12.19 12.83
N LEU A 53 18.57 -11.74 13.73
CA LEU A 53 17.12 -11.98 13.64
C LEU A 53 16.50 -11.10 12.55
N LEU A 54 16.97 -9.85 12.46
CA LEU A 54 16.63 -8.90 11.41
C LEU A 54 17.93 -8.35 10.83
N GLU A 55 18.05 -8.36 9.51
CA GLU A 55 19.14 -7.69 8.80
C GLU A 55 18.55 -6.69 7.79
N VAL A 56 19.01 -5.45 7.88
CA VAL A 56 18.71 -4.38 6.94
C VAL A 56 19.98 -4.06 6.18
N VAL A 57 19.93 -4.18 4.86
CA VAL A 57 21.09 -4.04 4.00
C VAL A 57 20.81 -2.96 2.96
N ASP A 58 21.62 -1.90 2.97
CA ASP A 58 21.59 -0.78 2.03
C ASP A 58 20.19 -0.17 1.83
N LEU A 59 19.44 0.02 2.93
CA LEU A 59 18.10 0.57 2.88
C LEU A 59 18.12 2.00 2.35
N GLN A 60 17.39 2.20 1.26
CA GLN A 60 17.16 3.49 0.62
C GLN A 60 15.66 3.70 0.43
N VAL A 61 15.18 4.88 0.79
CA VAL A 61 13.78 5.27 0.58
C VAL A 61 13.76 6.67 -0.02
N ASN A 62 13.15 6.78 -1.20
CA ASN A 62 13.00 8.03 -1.92
C ASN A 62 11.52 8.29 -2.18
N PHE A 63 11.05 9.50 -1.88
CA PHE A 63 9.72 9.96 -2.26
C PHE A 63 9.82 10.83 -3.51
N ARG A 64 8.96 10.54 -4.49
CA ARG A 64 8.84 11.32 -5.73
C ARG A 64 7.56 12.15 -5.69
N SER A 65 7.68 13.44 -5.92
CA SER A 65 6.55 14.35 -6.13
C SER A 65 6.81 15.16 -7.40
N GLY A 66 6.10 14.80 -8.47
CA GLY A 66 6.39 15.32 -9.82
C GLY A 66 7.83 15.03 -10.24
N ALA A 67 8.60 16.08 -10.54
CA ALA A 67 10.00 15.99 -10.92
C ALA A 67 10.97 15.93 -9.72
N HIS A 68 10.50 16.24 -8.51
CA HIS A 68 11.35 16.27 -7.33
C HIS A 68 11.46 14.89 -6.68
N VAL A 69 12.69 14.53 -6.29
CA VAL A 69 12.99 13.33 -5.52
C VAL A 69 13.61 13.75 -4.19
N SER A 70 13.03 13.30 -3.08
CA SER A 70 13.53 13.54 -1.74
C SER A 70 13.89 12.21 -1.06
N ALA A 71 15.12 12.11 -0.58
CA ALA A 71 15.62 10.92 0.12
C ALA A 71 15.23 10.97 1.60
N ALA A 72 14.40 10.02 2.03
CA ALA A 72 13.99 9.86 3.43
C ALA A 72 14.94 8.95 4.22
N VAL A 73 15.48 7.91 3.58
CA VAL A 73 16.48 7.01 4.17
C VAL A 73 17.63 6.84 3.18
N LYS A 74 18.86 6.97 3.68
CA LYS A 74 20.09 6.99 2.86
C LYS A 74 21.05 5.89 3.31
N ASN A 75 21.11 4.80 2.57
CA ASN A 75 22.10 3.72 2.69
C ASN A 75 22.26 3.18 4.11
N ILE A 76 21.14 2.96 4.80
CA ILE A 76 21.18 2.47 6.18
C ILE A 76 21.34 0.95 6.17
N SER A 77 22.36 0.46 6.88
CA SER A 77 22.58 -0.96 7.11
C SER A 77 22.75 -1.22 8.60
N PHE A 78 22.03 -2.20 9.13
CA PHE A 78 22.18 -2.67 10.50
C PHE A 78 21.61 -4.09 10.61
N TYR A 79 21.92 -4.75 11.71
CA TYR A 79 21.24 -5.98 12.08
C TYR A 79 20.79 -5.89 13.54
N VAL A 80 19.81 -6.71 13.90
CA VAL A 80 19.30 -6.86 15.27
C VAL A 80 19.40 -8.33 15.61
N ALA A 81 20.11 -8.65 16.69
CA ALA A 81 20.20 -10.02 17.19
C ALA A 81 18.94 -10.41 17.98
N GLN A 82 18.78 -11.70 18.24
CA GLN A 82 17.69 -12.19 19.07
C GLN A 82 17.81 -11.63 20.50
N GLY A 83 16.78 -10.92 20.97
CA GLY A 83 16.75 -10.31 22.30
C GLY A 83 17.30 -8.88 22.38
N GLU A 84 17.78 -8.31 21.27
CA GLU A 84 18.17 -6.88 21.22
C GLU A 84 16.96 -5.98 20.94
N CYS A 85 16.98 -4.76 21.49
CA CYS A 85 15.96 -3.73 21.26
C CYS A 85 16.45 -2.67 20.28
N LEU A 86 15.64 -2.36 19.27
CA LEU A 86 15.84 -1.24 18.34
C LEU A 86 15.01 -0.04 18.80
N GLY A 87 15.60 1.15 18.83
CA GLY A 87 14.98 2.42 19.26
C GLY A 87 15.22 3.56 18.29
#